data_AF-A0A1S4LDM8-F1
#
_entry.id   AF-A0A1S4LDM8-F1
#
_cell.length_a   1.000
_cell.length_b   1.000
_cell.length_c   1.000
_cell.angle_alpha   90.00
_cell.angle_beta   90.00
_cell.angle_gamma   90.00
#
_symmetry.space_group_name_H-M   'P 1'
#
loop_
_entity.id
_entity.type
_entity.pdbx_description
1 polymer ?
#
loop_
_entity_poly.entity_id
_entity_poly.type
_entity_poly.pdbx_seq_one_letter_code
_entity_poly.pdbx_strand_id
1 'polypeptide(L)'
;VTVYGVDSKDDIVSRALSFTKTYFEYFEGYFGINYTLPKLDIVTTSGFAFGGMEHWGAILLDNYDIKAEVKERGTFFAHEVIHQWLGNLATNFWWSAIWIQEAPTYYLASLVSSK
;
A
#
# COMPACT_ATOMS: atom_id res chain seq x y z
N VAL A 1 -0.76 6.03 -11.37
CA VAL A 1 -0.22 4.78 -10.76
C VAL A 1 0.36 3.93 -11.89
N THR A 2 1.59 3.44 -11.75
CA THR A 2 2.24 2.52 -12.71
C THR A 2 2.69 1.25 -11.97
N VAL A 3 2.69 0.08 -12.61
CA VAL A 3 3.11 -1.19 -12.00
C VAL A 3 4.30 -1.77 -12.75
N TYR A 4 5.33 -2.18 -12.02
CA TYR A 4 6.53 -2.89 -12.47
C TYR A 4 6.59 -4.25 -11.74
N GLY A 5 6.99 -5.33 -12.40
CA GLY A 5 7.06 -6.64 -11.75
C GLY A 5 8.04 -7.61 -12.40
N VAL A 6 8.73 -8.39 -11.57
CA VAL A 6 9.72 -9.41 -11.98
C VAL A 6 9.05 -10.67 -12.55
N ASP A 7 7.79 -10.91 -12.22
CA ASP A 7 6.99 -12.04 -12.71
C ASP A 7 5.65 -11.49 -13.24
N SER A 8 5.68 -10.95 -14.46
CA SER A 8 4.62 -10.14 -15.06
C SER A 8 3.45 -10.97 -15.58
N LYS A 9 2.88 -11.85 -14.74
CA LYS A 9 1.59 -12.46 -15.09
C LYS A 9 0.54 -11.36 -15.07
N ASP A 10 -0.13 -11.16 -16.20
CA ASP A 10 -1.07 -10.05 -16.44
C ASP A 10 -2.13 -9.88 -15.33
N ASP A 11 -2.57 -10.99 -14.71
CA ASP A 11 -3.54 -10.98 -13.62
C ASP A 11 -3.02 -10.35 -12.31
N ILE A 12 -1.74 -10.56 -11.97
CA ILE A 12 -1.11 -9.99 -10.77
C ILE A 12 -0.99 -8.47 -10.93
N VAL A 13 -0.47 -8.03 -12.07
CA VAL A 13 -0.28 -6.62 -12.41
C VAL A 13 -1.62 -5.88 -12.44
N SER A 14 -2.62 -6.46 -13.10
CA SER A 14 -3.95 -5.85 -13.23
C SER A 14 -4.64 -5.70 -11.87
N ARG A 15 -4.51 -6.70 -10.99
CA ARG A 15 -5.07 -6.63 -9.63
C ARG A 15 -4.37 -5.60 -8.77
N ALA A 16 -3.04 -5.58 -8.77
CA ALA A 16 -2.28 -4.59 -8.01
C ALA A 16 -2.68 -3.17 -8.41
N LEU A 17 -2.78 -2.91 -9.72
CA LEU A 17 -3.22 -1.61 -10.23
C LEU A 17 -4.65 -1.27 -9.78
N SER A 18 -5.58 -2.23 -9.85
CA SER A 18 -6.98 -2.04 -9.48
C SER A 18 -7.16 -1.71 -7.99
N PHE A 19 -6.54 -2.49 -7.10
CA PHE A 19 -6.62 -2.26 -5.66
C PHE A 19 -6.01 -0.93 -5.29
N THR A 20 -4.79 -0.66 -5.76
CA THR A 20 -4.09 0.58 -5.44
C THR A 20 -4.83 1.80 -5.92
N LYS A 21 -5.38 1.79 -7.15
CA LYS A 21 -6.18 2.92 -7.63
C LYS A 21 -7.41 3.15 -6.75
N THR A 22 -8.12 2.07 -6.41
CA THR A 22 -9.33 2.15 -5.57
C THR A 22 -9.02 2.72 -4.19
N TYR A 23 -7.99 2.21 -3.51
CA TYR A 23 -7.61 2.67 -2.18
C TYR A 23 -7.00 4.07 -2.21
N PHE A 24 -6.22 4.39 -3.25
CA PHE A 24 -5.62 5.71 -3.39
C PHE A 24 -6.70 6.80 -3.53
N GLU A 25 -7.66 6.61 -4.44
CA GLU A 25 -8.79 7.55 -4.62
C GLU A 25 -9.63 7.67 -3.34
N TYR A 26 -9.85 6.55 -2.64
CA TYR A 26 -10.58 6.55 -1.36
C TYR A 26 -9.83 7.35 -0.28
N PHE A 27 -8.54 7.08 -0.07
CA PHE A 27 -7.79 7.68 1.03
C PHE A 27 -7.40 9.14 0.77
N GLU A 28 -7.24 9.56 -0.48
CA GLU A 28 -7.12 10.97 -0.82
C GLU A 28 -8.36 11.77 -0.35
N GLY A 29 -9.55 11.23 -0.60
CA GLY A 29 -10.80 11.80 -0.09
C GLY A 29 -10.98 11.69 1.43
N TYR A 30 -10.60 10.55 2.02
CA TYR A 30 -10.71 10.30 3.46
C TYR A 30 -9.85 11.27 4.28
N PHE A 31 -8.59 11.47 3.89
CA PHE A 31 -7.69 12.39 4.58
C PHE A 31 -7.95 13.86 4.19
N GLY A 32 -8.60 14.11 3.05
CA GLY A 32 -8.83 15.46 2.54
C GLY A 32 -7.52 16.17 2.14
N ILE A 33 -6.47 15.40 1.85
CA ILE A 33 -5.13 15.87 1.50
C ILE A 33 -4.73 15.19 0.20
N ASN A 34 -4.52 16.00 -0.85
CA ASN A 34 -4.05 15.50 -2.13
C ASN A 34 -2.67 14.86 -2.01
N TYR A 35 -2.46 13.78 -2.76
CA TYR A 35 -1.13 13.22 -2.88
C TYR A 35 -0.16 14.22 -3.54
N THR A 36 1.06 14.33 -3.00
CA THR A 36 2.00 15.40 -3.36
C THR A 36 2.91 15.07 -4.54
N LEU A 37 3.15 13.79 -4.82
CA LEU A 37 4.02 13.37 -5.91
C LEU A 37 3.22 13.19 -7.22
N PRO A 38 3.84 13.42 -8.39
CA PRO A 38 3.15 13.33 -9.68
C PRO A 38 2.75 11.90 -10.06
N LYS A 39 3.32 10.89 -9.39
CA LYS A 39 3.04 9.47 -9.63
C LYS A 39 3.25 8.65 -8.36
N LEU A 40 2.60 7.49 -8.33
CA LEU A 40 2.83 6.42 -7.38
C LEU A 40 3.07 5.14 -8.17
N ASP A 41 4.25 4.56 -8.03
CA ASP A 41 4.61 3.29 -8.65
C ASP A 41 4.36 2.12 -7.69
N ILE A 42 4.11 0.94 -8.26
CA ILE A 42 4.14 -0.33 -7.55
C ILE A 42 5.20 -1.20 -8.18
N VAL A 43 6.08 -1.73 -7.33
CA VAL A 43 7.16 -2.63 -7.73
C VAL A 43 6.89 -3.97 -7.07
N THR A 44 6.68 -5.02 -7.87
CA THR A 44 6.52 -6.37 -7.35
C THR A 44 7.82 -7.15 -7.43
N THR A 45 8.16 -7.83 -6.33
CA THR A 45 9.37 -8.65 -6.18
C THR A 45 9.01 -10.03 -5.64
N SER A 46 9.97 -10.94 -5.59
CA SER A 46 9.80 -12.27 -5.00
C SER A 46 10.84 -12.51 -3.90
N GLY A 47 10.38 -12.96 -2.74
CA GLY A 47 11.24 -13.27 -1.60
C GLY A 47 11.53 -12.08 -0.70
N PHE A 48 10.66 -11.07 -0.69
CA PHE A 48 10.77 -9.95 0.23
C PHE A 48 10.19 -10.30 1.61
N ALA A 49 11.01 -10.21 2.65
CA ALA A 49 10.73 -10.80 3.97
C ALA A 49 9.60 -10.11 4.75
N PHE A 50 9.22 -8.88 4.40
CA PHE A 50 8.25 -8.07 5.14
C PHE A 50 6.90 -7.95 4.42
N GLY A 51 6.75 -8.60 3.27
CA GLY A 51 5.52 -8.58 2.46
C GLY A 51 5.30 -7.30 1.65
N GLY A 52 5.57 -6.14 2.23
CA GLY A 52 5.47 -4.83 1.57
C GLY A 52 6.36 -3.76 2.22
N MET A 53 6.58 -2.65 1.49
CA MET A 53 7.26 -1.47 2.03
C MET A 53 6.76 -0.19 1.33
N GLU A 54 6.51 0.84 2.12
CA GLU A 54 5.71 2.00 1.76
C GLU A 54 6.43 3.12 1.00
N HIS A 55 7.61 2.86 0.43
CA HIS A 55 8.50 3.92 -0.08
C HIS A 55 7.73 4.99 -0.88
N TRP A 56 7.97 6.25 -0.52
CA TRP A 56 7.17 7.36 -1.03
C TRP A 56 7.29 7.50 -2.55
N GLY A 57 6.20 7.20 -3.27
CA GLY A 57 6.15 7.22 -4.73
C GLY A 57 6.50 5.90 -5.41
N ALA A 58 6.89 4.85 -4.68
CA ALA A 58 7.21 3.53 -5.23
C ALA A 58 7.02 2.40 -4.20
N ILE A 59 5.78 1.95 -4.01
CA ILE A 59 5.46 0.87 -3.07
C ILE A 59 6.11 -0.44 -3.55
N LEU A 60 6.81 -1.13 -2.66
CA LEU A 60 7.35 -2.47 -2.91
C LEU A 60 6.37 -3.52 -2.37
N LEU A 61 6.09 -4.56 -3.14
CA LEU A 61 5.22 -5.68 -2.73
C LEU A 61 5.83 -7.02 -3.08
N ASP A 62 5.65 -8.01 -2.21
CA ASP A 62 6.00 -9.38 -2.50
C ASP A 62 4.89 -10.11 -3.29
N ASN A 63 5.30 -10.88 -4.30
CA ASN A 63 4.41 -11.65 -5.15
C ASN A 63 3.62 -12.74 -4.38
N TYR A 64 4.09 -13.20 -3.21
CA TYR A 64 3.37 -14.17 -2.39
C TYR A 64 2.10 -13.57 -1.80
N ASP A 65 2.17 -12.34 -1.31
CA ASP A 65 1.01 -11.65 -0.72
C ASP A 65 -0.03 -11.32 -1.77
N ILE A 66 0.38 -11.05 -3.02
CA ILE A 66 -0.55 -10.91 -4.15
C ILE A 66 -1.26 -12.24 -4.49
N LYS A 67 -0.73 -13.38 -4.03
CA LYS A 67 -1.32 -14.73 -4.21
C LYS A 67 -2.12 -15.23 -3.00
N ALA A 68 -2.14 -14.52 -1.86
CA ALA A 68 -2.90 -14.86 -0.63
C ALA A 68 -4.44 -14.87 -0.81
N GLU A 69 -5.28 -15.02 0.22
CA GLU A 69 -6.74 -14.87 0.02
C GLU A 69 -7.15 -13.42 -0.25
N VAL A 70 -8.25 -13.19 -0.98
CA VAL A 70 -8.68 -11.85 -1.45
C VAL A 70 -8.81 -10.80 -0.33
N LYS A 71 -9.25 -11.22 0.87
CA LYS A 71 -9.44 -10.33 2.02
C LYS A 71 -8.12 -9.91 2.66
N GLU A 72 -7.16 -10.83 2.77
CA GLU A 72 -5.81 -10.53 3.27
C GLU A 72 -5.09 -9.61 2.28
N ARG A 73 -5.22 -9.85 0.97
CA ARG A 73 -4.69 -9.00 -0.10
C ARG A 73 -5.14 -7.55 0.03
N GLY A 74 -6.45 -7.31 0.10
CA GLY A 74 -7.00 -5.95 0.18
C GLY A 74 -6.44 -5.17 1.36
N THR A 75 -6.19 -5.84 2.48
CA THR A 75 -5.65 -5.21 3.69
C THR A 75 -4.22 -4.76 3.48
N PHE A 76 -3.37 -5.60 2.88
CA PHE A 76 -1.98 -5.23 2.56
C PHE A 76 -1.89 -4.07 1.57
N PHE A 77 -2.64 -4.12 0.46
CA PHE A 77 -2.63 -3.01 -0.51
C PHE A 77 -3.12 -1.70 0.11
N ALA A 78 -4.17 -1.75 0.93
CA ALA A 78 -4.65 -0.57 1.63
C ALA A 78 -3.58 -0.04 2.61
N HIS A 79 -2.90 -0.92 3.34
CA HIS A 79 -1.86 -0.56 4.31
C HIS A 79 -0.75 0.28 3.66
N GLU A 80 -0.12 -0.23 2.59
CA GLU A 80 0.96 0.48 1.90
C GLU A 80 0.51 1.81 1.25
N VAL A 81 -0.74 1.87 0.79
CA VAL A 81 -1.32 3.09 0.22
C VAL A 81 -1.60 4.13 1.31
N ILE A 82 -2.12 3.73 2.47
CA ILE A 82 -2.36 4.65 3.59
C ILE A 82 -1.05 5.26 4.08
N HIS A 83 0.04 4.51 4.01
CA HIS A 83 1.34 5.01 4.42
C HIS A 83 1.84 6.21 3.61
N GLN A 84 1.28 6.45 2.42
CA GLN A 84 1.52 7.67 1.65
C GLN A 84 1.13 8.94 2.43
N TRP A 85 0.18 8.84 3.36
CA TRP A 85 -0.17 9.89 4.33
C TRP A 85 0.43 9.63 5.72
N LEU A 86 0.33 8.41 6.24
CA LEU A 86 0.81 8.05 7.59
C LEU A 86 2.15 7.31 7.54
N GLY A 87 3.25 7.98 7.84
CA GLY A 87 4.61 7.43 7.69
C GLY A 87 5.42 8.25 6.68
N ASN A 88 4.86 8.52 5.50
CA ASN A 88 5.52 9.36 4.49
C ASN A 88 5.27 10.86 4.70
N LEU A 89 4.00 11.30 4.65
CA LEU A 89 3.66 12.71 4.84
C LEU A 89 3.72 13.12 6.32
N ALA A 90 3.15 12.29 7.19
CA ALA A 90 3.17 12.46 8.64
C ALA A 90 3.99 11.33 9.28
N THR A 91 5.27 11.58 9.51
CA THR A 91 6.21 10.60 10.09
C THR A 91 6.34 10.79 11.60
N ASN A 92 6.51 9.69 12.33
CA ASN A 92 6.91 9.73 13.73
C ASN A 92 8.26 10.43 13.92
N PHE A 93 8.46 11.07 15.06
CA PHE A 93 9.74 11.73 15.37
C PHE A 93 10.87 10.73 15.65
N TRP A 94 10.55 9.56 16.21
CA TRP A 94 11.52 8.52 16.56
C TRP A 94 10.91 7.12 16.55
N TRP A 95 11.72 6.09 16.30
CA TRP A 95 11.30 4.70 16.13
C TRP A 95 10.52 4.10 17.30
N SER A 96 10.75 4.57 18.54
CA SER A 96 9.94 4.15 19.69
C SER A 96 8.45 4.50 19.54
N ALA A 97 8.12 5.45 18.65
CA ALA A 97 6.77 5.87 18.31
C ALA A 97 6.30 5.36 16.94
N ILE A 98 6.93 4.30 16.38
CA ILE A 98 6.53 3.71 15.09
C ILE A 98 5.05 3.29 15.07
N TRP A 99 4.48 2.91 16.21
CA TRP A 99 3.08 2.56 16.33
C TRP A 99 2.11 3.68 15.89
N ILE A 100 2.55 4.95 15.91
CA ILE A 100 1.75 6.10 15.45
C ILE A 100 1.46 6.02 13.95
N GLN A 101 2.37 5.45 13.15
CA GLN A 101 2.10 5.16 11.74
C GLN A 101 1.47 3.78 11.57
N GLU A 102 2.02 2.73 12.18
CA GLU A 102 1.61 1.35 11.89
C GLU A 102 0.21 1.01 12.37
N ALA A 103 -0.14 1.39 13.60
CA ALA A 103 -1.38 0.95 14.21
C ALA A 103 -2.62 1.60 13.57
N PRO A 104 -2.65 2.94 13.32
CA PRO A 104 -3.75 3.55 12.58
C PRO A 104 -3.84 3.05 11.14
N THR A 105 -2.71 2.84 10.46
CA THR A 105 -2.70 2.31 9.08
C THR A 105 -3.29 0.91 9.03
N TYR A 106 -2.89 0.01 9.93
CA TYR A 106 -3.47 -1.33 10.02
C TYR A 106 -4.97 -1.30 10.33
N TYR A 107 -5.39 -0.46 11.28
CA TYR A 107 -6.81 -0.31 11.63
C TYR A 107 -7.65 0.15 10.43
N LEU A 108 -7.22 1.22 9.74
CA LEU A 108 -7.92 1.74 8.56
C LEU A 108 -7.95 0.74 7.41
N ALA A 109 -6.84 0.04 7.15
CA ALA A 109 -6.78 -1.03 6.16
C ALA A 109 -7.82 -2.12 6.46
N SER A 110 -7.87 -2.61 7.70
CA SER A 110 -8.83 -3.66 8.09
C SER A 110 -10.31 -3.25 7.93
N LEU A 111 -10.61 -1.96 8.08
CA LEU A 111 -11.97 -1.42 7.91
C LEU A 111 -12.39 -1.34 6.45
N VAL A 112 -11.48 -1.01 5.53
CA VAL A 112 -11.82 -0.91 4.09
C VAL A 112 -11.82 -2.27 3.40
N SER A 113 -11.03 -3.22 3.88
CA SER A 113 -10.94 -4.57 3.32
C SER A 113 -11.99 -5.54 3.85
N SER A 114 -12.81 -5.11 4.82
CA SER A 114 -13.96 -5.85 5.35
C SER A 114 -15.30 -5.46 4.74
N LYS A 115 -15.30 -4.46 3.84
CA LYS A 115 -16.46 -4.03 3.04
C LYS A 115 -16.41 -4.67 1.66
#